data_AF-A0A1D2VA24-F1
#
_entry.id   AF-A0A1D2VA24-F1
#
_cell.length_a   1.000
_cell.length_b   1.000
_cell.length_c   1.000
_cell.angle_alpha   90.00
_cell.angle_beta   90.00
_cell.angle_gamma   90.00
#
_symmetry.space_group_name_H-M   'P 1'
#
loop_
_entity.id
_entity.type
_entity.pdbx_description
1 polymer ?
#
loop_
_entity_poly.entity_id
_entity_poly.type
_entity_poly.pdbx_seq_one_letter_code
_entity_poly.pdbx_strand_id
1 'polypeptide(L)'
;LRVIMSDPLVDFLIQLNQDKFKIPLELCKKNFKDIQRIQEKEISTIDKTQLEYNKKKKKTKKGSHLQLQINNVDNLIRNLENFEKKLSNKLVFQNDYMSRIEARIQSFNELKQIKTNEPISKNLITGDSKDYHYNFNKDSNPKKNEHKPENENSVNAALLFIREKNLFDQIDYDPIIKVNLISNDILVKRNLKNLHIWVKENNNFLKKINSNLKFQLYFQFYIEIIKSIATNSDETSSLGNDVYRRAVSFLNAELIPINNENFNKFFNEIKLAGSLMIIPPQLIKNFIMFEKNQEISSITADINHNYYSSSHYLNFEKNFNSNIQSDDINSSNLLSNLTKFYKLVSYKRYNYLNELFINNYNQLYGLSDDNNLLIYLSLGLSVLKTRSCISNSELKNYHPHSNPYLNSLQSKCKNCPICSSYQVIKLAKNLPYAHNIKSNLDFFYKDPINLPNGNIFDQPKLFKFNNILVDKFL
;
A
#
# COMPACT_ATOMS: atom_id res chain seq x y z
N LEU A 1 12.19 -24.21 -31.23
CA LEU A 1 11.67 -23.10 -30.39
C LEU A 1 10.56 -22.25 -31.04
N ARG A 2 10.21 -22.42 -32.33
CA ARG A 2 9.11 -21.66 -32.98
C ARG A 2 7.68 -22.07 -32.60
N VAL A 3 7.49 -23.14 -31.82
CA VAL A 3 6.17 -23.70 -31.49
C VAL A 3 5.71 -23.37 -30.06
N ILE A 4 6.53 -22.70 -29.24
CA ILE A 4 6.20 -22.43 -27.83
C ILE A 4 5.72 -20.98 -27.60
N MET A 5 5.82 -20.09 -28.59
CA MET A 5 5.59 -18.65 -28.36
C MET A 5 4.33 -18.06 -29.02
N SER A 6 3.44 -18.87 -29.63
CA SER A 6 2.21 -18.34 -30.25
C SER A 6 0.98 -18.33 -29.33
N ASP A 7 0.91 -19.12 -28.26
CA ASP A 7 -0.29 -19.18 -27.39
C ASP A 7 -0.12 -19.10 -25.84
N PRO A 8 1.06 -18.90 -25.22
CA PRO A 8 1.13 -18.71 -23.77
C PRO A 8 0.82 -17.28 -23.30
N LEU A 9 0.82 -16.29 -24.20
CA LEU A 9 0.75 -14.87 -23.82
C LEU A 9 -0.66 -14.44 -23.40
N VAL A 10 -1.71 -14.95 -24.06
CA VAL A 10 -3.10 -14.66 -23.69
C VAL A 10 -3.48 -15.35 -22.39
N ASP A 11 -3.11 -16.63 -22.22
CA ASP A 11 -3.35 -17.36 -20.98
C ASP A 11 -2.60 -16.73 -19.80
N PHE A 12 -1.38 -16.25 -20.04
CA PHE A 12 -0.61 -15.47 -19.09
C PHE A 12 -1.31 -14.15 -18.70
N LEU A 13 -1.80 -13.38 -19.69
CA LEU A 13 -2.52 -12.13 -19.44
C LEU A 13 -3.84 -12.38 -18.69
N ILE A 14 -4.54 -13.46 -19.00
CA ILE A 14 -5.74 -13.89 -18.28
C ILE A 14 -5.37 -14.17 -16.82
N GLN A 15 -4.34 -14.98 -16.58
CA GLN A 15 -3.91 -15.34 -15.22
C GLN A 15 -3.46 -14.11 -14.41
N LEU A 16 -2.72 -13.19 -15.03
CA LEU A 16 -2.27 -11.95 -14.38
C LEU A 16 -3.45 -11.04 -14.00
N ASN A 17 -4.52 -11.06 -14.79
CA ASN A 17 -5.68 -10.20 -14.60
C ASN A 17 -6.79 -10.81 -13.72
N GLN A 18 -6.67 -12.07 -13.26
CA GLN A 18 -7.71 -12.74 -12.45
C GLN A 18 -8.04 -11.96 -11.17
N ASP A 19 -7.01 -11.39 -10.53
CA ASP A 19 -7.17 -10.66 -9.26
C ASP A 19 -7.95 -9.34 -9.42
N LYS A 20 -8.12 -8.83 -10.64
CA LYS A 20 -8.86 -7.58 -10.92
C LYS A 20 -10.34 -7.67 -10.54
N PHE A 21 -10.92 -8.86 -10.40
CA PHE A 21 -12.31 -9.04 -10.00
C PHE A 21 -12.53 -9.09 -8.49
N LYS A 22 -11.46 -9.25 -7.69
CA LYS A 22 -11.60 -9.43 -6.23
C LYS A 22 -12.11 -8.17 -5.53
N ILE A 23 -11.48 -7.03 -5.80
CA ILE A 23 -11.85 -5.73 -5.23
C ILE A 23 -13.32 -5.36 -5.51
N PRO A 24 -13.80 -5.31 -6.77
CA PRO A 24 -15.17 -4.88 -7.05
C PRO A 24 -16.20 -5.85 -6.46
N LEU A 25 -15.88 -7.16 -6.42
CA LEU A 25 -16.74 -8.16 -5.77
C LEU A 25 -16.86 -7.92 -4.26
N GLU A 26 -15.75 -7.63 -3.57
CA GLU A 26 -15.78 -7.30 -2.15
C GLU A 26 -16.49 -5.96 -1.88
N LEU A 27 -16.35 -4.96 -2.76
CA LEU A 27 -17.09 -3.71 -2.69
C LEU A 27 -18.61 -3.95 -2.82
N CYS A 28 -19.04 -4.76 -3.80
CA CYS A 28 -20.43 -5.19 -3.94
C CYS A 28 -20.96 -5.89 -2.68
N LYS A 29 -20.22 -6.87 -2.15
CA LYS A 29 -20.60 -7.61 -0.94
C LYS A 29 -20.73 -6.68 0.27
N LYS A 30 -19.80 -5.73 0.42
CA LYS A 30 -19.82 -4.75 1.51
C LYS A 30 -21.03 -3.83 1.39
N ASN A 31 -21.26 -3.29 0.19
CA ASN A 31 -22.39 -2.40 -0.06
C ASN A 31 -23.73 -3.11 0.15
N PHE A 32 -23.86 -4.37 -0.26
CA PHE A 32 -25.04 -5.19 0.00
C PHE A 32 -25.33 -5.35 1.50
N LYS A 33 -24.30 -5.68 2.30
CA LYS A 33 -24.43 -5.77 3.76
C LYS A 33 -24.80 -4.43 4.40
N ASP A 34 -24.28 -3.33 3.87
CA ASP A 34 -24.64 -1.99 4.36
C ASP A 34 -26.09 -1.64 4.02
N ILE A 35 -26.57 -1.99 2.83
CA ILE A 35 -27.99 -1.85 2.45
C ILE A 35 -28.88 -2.64 3.41
N GLN A 36 -28.53 -3.90 3.69
CA GLN A 36 -29.27 -4.74 4.63
C GLN A 36 -29.32 -4.11 6.04
N ARG A 37 -28.18 -3.60 6.54
CA ARG A 37 -28.15 -2.91 7.85
C ARG A 37 -28.99 -1.64 7.88
N ILE A 38 -29.03 -0.88 6.78
CA ILE A 38 -29.87 0.32 6.68
C ILE A 38 -31.34 -0.09 6.69
N GLN A 39 -31.72 -1.13 5.93
CA GLN A 39 -33.07 -1.70 5.94
C GLN A 39 -33.50 -2.14 7.35
N GLU A 40 -32.69 -2.96 8.03
CA GLU A 40 -32.98 -3.44 9.38
C GLU A 40 -33.10 -2.29 10.40
N LYS A 41 -32.26 -1.27 10.28
CA LYS A 41 -32.34 -0.08 11.14
C LYS A 41 -33.64 0.69 10.92
N GLU A 42 -34.05 0.89 9.68
CA GLU A 42 -35.29 1.63 9.41
C GLU A 42 -36.55 0.84 9.79
N ILE A 43 -36.54 -0.50 9.66
CA ILE A 43 -37.61 -1.34 10.21
C ILE A 43 -37.71 -1.11 11.73
N SER A 44 -36.58 -1.14 12.44
CA SER A 44 -36.56 -0.91 13.90
C SER A 44 -36.95 0.52 14.30
N THR A 45 -36.64 1.56 13.50
CA THR A 45 -37.08 2.93 13.78
C THR A 45 -38.59 3.06 13.60
N ILE A 46 -39.16 2.47 12.54
CA ILE A 46 -40.61 2.45 12.28
C ILE A 46 -41.35 1.74 13.42
N ASP A 47 -40.86 0.59 13.88
CA ASP A 47 -41.48 -0.13 15.02
C ASP A 47 -41.51 0.73 16.28
N LYS A 48 -40.41 1.45 16.55
CA LYS A 48 -40.30 2.36 17.71
C LYS A 48 -41.26 3.54 17.60
N THR A 49 -41.35 4.19 16.44
CA THR A 49 -42.27 5.33 16.25
C THR A 49 -43.73 4.88 16.38
N GLN A 50 -44.07 3.69 15.86
CA GLN A 50 -45.41 3.11 16.04
C GLN A 50 -45.71 2.79 17.51
N LEU A 51 -44.77 2.20 18.25
CA LEU A 51 -44.92 1.94 19.69
C LEU A 51 -45.10 3.23 20.50
N GLU A 52 -44.33 4.28 20.20
CA GLU A 52 -44.48 5.59 20.84
C GLU A 52 -45.82 6.25 20.54
N TYR A 53 -46.28 6.18 19.29
CA TYR A 53 -47.60 6.64 18.91
C TYR A 53 -48.70 5.90 19.67
N ASN A 54 -48.63 4.56 19.74
CA ASN A 54 -49.59 3.74 20.49
C ASN A 54 -49.62 4.09 21.99
N LYS A 55 -48.47 4.41 22.59
CA LYS A 55 -48.39 4.89 23.98
C LYS A 55 -49.00 6.29 24.16
N LYS A 56 -48.74 7.22 23.24
CA LYS A 56 -49.29 8.59 23.27
C LYS A 56 -50.80 8.60 23.05
N LYS A 57 -51.29 7.77 22.13
CA LYS A 57 -52.72 7.56 21.85
C LYS A 57 -53.52 7.16 23.09
N LYS A 58 -52.98 6.28 23.94
CA LYS A 58 -53.63 5.85 25.20
C LYS A 58 -53.74 6.97 26.25
N LYS A 59 -52.97 8.05 26.14
CA LYS A 59 -52.88 9.14 27.15
C LYS A 59 -53.63 10.42 26.76
N THR A 60 -54.16 10.54 25.55
CA THR A 60 -54.67 11.81 24.99
C THR A 60 -56.19 11.90 24.93
N LYS A 61 -56.77 13.06 25.28
CA LYS A 61 -58.21 13.36 25.18
C LYS A 61 -58.67 13.42 23.70
N LYS A 62 -59.93 13.06 23.43
CA LYS A 62 -60.51 12.83 22.08
C LYS A 62 -60.26 13.93 21.03
N GLY A 63 -60.07 15.20 21.42
CA GLY A 63 -59.88 16.33 20.49
C GLY A 63 -58.47 16.52 19.90
N SER A 64 -57.40 16.10 20.58
CA SER A 64 -56.01 16.27 20.09
C SER A 64 -55.45 15.04 19.34
N HIS A 65 -56.27 13.99 19.22
CA HIS A 65 -55.89 12.72 18.61
C HIS A 65 -55.59 12.86 17.10
N LEU A 66 -56.35 13.70 16.39
CA LEU A 66 -56.19 13.90 14.95
C LEU A 66 -54.85 14.59 14.62
N GLN A 67 -54.48 15.63 15.39
CA GLN A 67 -53.20 16.34 15.20
C GLN A 67 -52.00 15.43 15.51
N LEU A 68 -52.12 14.57 16.52
CA LEU A 68 -51.09 13.59 16.86
C LEU A 68 -50.95 12.48 15.82
N GLN A 69 -52.06 12.10 15.16
CA GLN A 69 -52.04 11.18 14.02
C GLN A 69 -51.32 11.78 12.82
N ILE A 70 -51.69 13.01 12.44
CA ILE A 70 -51.07 13.70 11.30
C ILE A 70 -49.57 13.87 11.52
N ASN A 71 -49.16 14.36 12.70
CA ASN A 71 -47.74 14.52 13.02
C ASN A 71 -46.95 13.19 13.00
N ASN A 72 -47.59 12.08 13.39
CA ASN A 72 -46.93 10.76 13.33
C ASN A 72 -46.77 10.28 11.88
N VAL A 73 -47.79 10.48 11.05
CA VAL A 73 -47.73 10.17 9.62
C VAL A 73 -46.67 11.03 8.93
N ASP A 74 -46.61 12.33 9.22
CA ASP A 74 -45.58 13.23 8.67
C ASP A 74 -44.16 12.80 9.07
N ASN A 75 -43.97 12.38 10.32
CA ASN A 75 -42.67 11.87 10.77
C ASN A 75 -42.30 10.55 10.08
N LEU A 76 -43.26 9.65 9.86
CA LEU A 76 -43.04 8.42 9.12
C LEU A 76 -42.70 8.71 7.65
N ILE A 77 -43.41 9.64 7.00
CA ILE A 77 -43.13 10.08 5.62
C ILE A 77 -41.71 10.62 5.52
N ARG A 78 -41.32 11.55 6.41
CA ARG A 78 -39.94 12.10 6.42
C ARG A 78 -38.88 11.03 6.62
N ASN A 79 -39.13 10.04 7.48
CA ASN A 79 -38.20 8.93 7.68
C ASN A 79 -38.09 8.07 6.41
N LEU A 80 -39.21 7.77 5.75
CA LEU A 80 -39.22 7.01 4.50
C LEU A 80 -38.54 7.75 3.35
N GLU A 81 -38.75 9.06 3.20
CA GLU A 81 -38.06 9.88 2.20
C GLU A 81 -36.54 9.92 2.44
N ASN A 82 -36.11 10.04 3.71
CA ASN A 82 -34.69 10.00 4.05
C ASN A 82 -34.08 8.62 3.81
N PHE A 83 -34.84 7.56 4.06
CA PHE A 83 -34.43 6.20 3.74
C PHE A 83 -34.31 5.97 2.23
N GLU A 84 -35.27 6.46 1.45
CA GLU A 84 -35.25 6.41 -0.01
C GLU A 84 -34.01 7.12 -0.57
N LYS A 85 -33.69 8.32 -0.06
CA LYS A 85 -32.45 9.04 -0.43
C LYS A 85 -31.18 8.26 -0.07
N LYS A 86 -31.13 7.59 1.08
CA LYS A 86 -29.98 6.75 1.47
C LYS A 86 -29.85 5.53 0.54
N LEU A 87 -30.97 4.89 0.20
CA LEU A 87 -30.99 3.73 -0.69
C LEU A 87 -30.61 4.11 -2.12
N SER A 88 -31.15 5.20 -2.66
CA SER A 88 -30.82 5.65 -4.02
C SER A 88 -29.33 5.94 -4.16
N ASN A 89 -28.72 6.60 -3.18
CA ASN A 89 -27.26 6.80 -3.13
C ASN A 89 -26.50 5.46 -3.12
N LYS A 90 -26.94 4.48 -2.32
CA LYS A 90 -26.30 3.15 -2.26
C LYS A 90 -26.47 2.34 -3.54
N LEU A 91 -27.59 2.51 -4.26
CA LEU A 91 -27.84 1.91 -5.56
C LEU A 91 -26.93 2.48 -6.64
N VAL A 92 -26.66 3.79 -6.63
CA VAL A 92 -25.69 4.40 -7.55
C VAL A 92 -24.31 3.75 -7.40
N PHE A 93 -23.83 3.56 -6.16
CA PHE A 93 -22.56 2.86 -5.92
C PHE A 93 -22.61 1.39 -6.35
N GLN A 94 -23.72 0.69 -6.09
CA GLN A 94 -23.88 -0.71 -6.52
C GLN A 94 -23.79 -0.84 -8.04
N ASN A 95 -24.50 0.01 -8.77
CA ASN A 95 -24.49 0.02 -10.24
C ASN A 95 -23.11 0.36 -10.79
N ASP A 96 -22.37 1.27 -10.14
CA ASP A 96 -20.99 1.57 -10.51
C ASP A 96 -20.07 0.35 -10.32
N TYR A 97 -20.17 -0.36 -9.20
CA TYR A 97 -19.37 -1.57 -9.00
C TYR A 97 -19.72 -2.68 -9.99
N MET A 98 -21.01 -2.82 -10.34
CA MET A 98 -21.46 -3.79 -11.34
C MET A 98 -20.98 -3.41 -12.74
N SER A 99 -21.04 -2.13 -13.14
CA SER A 99 -20.54 -1.69 -14.46
C SER A 99 -19.04 -1.97 -14.62
N ARG A 100 -18.25 -1.82 -13.55
CA ARG A 100 -16.83 -2.18 -13.55
C ARG A 100 -16.59 -3.69 -13.70
N ILE A 101 -17.47 -4.54 -13.18
CA ILE A 101 -17.37 -5.99 -13.36
C ILE A 101 -17.73 -6.35 -14.80
N GLU A 102 -18.79 -5.76 -15.34
CA GLU A 102 -19.23 -5.97 -16.73
C GLU A 102 -18.16 -5.54 -17.73
N ALA A 103 -17.56 -4.36 -17.56
CA ALA A 103 -16.47 -3.87 -18.40
C ALA A 103 -15.28 -4.84 -18.41
N ARG A 104 -14.92 -5.40 -17.25
CA ARG A 104 -13.85 -6.40 -17.16
C ARG A 104 -14.23 -7.72 -17.82
N ILE A 105 -15.47 -8.19 -17.66
CA ILE A 105 -15.96 -9.40 -18.35
C ILE A 105 -15.86 -9.21 -19.87
N GLN A 106 -16.26 -8.05 -20.38
CA GLN A 106 -16.14 -7.72 -21.80
C GLN A 106 -14.69 -7.79 -22.27
N SER A 107 -13.75 -7.14 -21.57
CA SER A 107 -12.32 -7.23 -21.93
C SER A 107 -11.78 -8.67 -21.87
N PHE A 108 -12.25 -9.50 -20.93
CA PHE A 108 -11.87 -10.93 -20.89
C PHE A 108 -12.47 -11.72 -22.06
N ASN A 109 -13.68 -11.39 -22.50
CA ASN A 109 -14.30 -12.02 -23.66
C ASN A 109 -13.58 -11.62 -24.96
N GLU A 110 -13.15 -10.36 -25.08
CA GLU A 110 -12.30 -9.89 -26.19
C GLU A 110 -10.97 -10.67 -26.21
N LEU A 111 -10.31 -10.83 -25.06
CA LEU A 111 -9.07 -11.64 -24.97
C LEU A 111 -9.29 -13.10 -25.36
N LYS A 112 -10.44 -13.69 -25.01
CA LYS A 112 -10.81 -15.04 -25.44
C LYS A 112 -11.06 -15.10 -26.95
N GLN A 113 -11.70 -14.09 -27.54
CA GLN A 113 -11.90 -14.01 -28.99
C GLN A 113 -10.57 -13.91 -29.76
N ILE A 114 -9.59 -13.19 -29.20
CA ILE A 114 -8.22 -13.13 -29.75
C ILE A 114 -7.56 -14.52 -29.73
N LYS A 115 -7.86 -15.36 -28.73
CA LYS A 115 -7.36 -16.74 -28.66
C LYS A 115 -8.02 -17.67 -29.69
N THR A 116 -9.30 -17.48 -29.99
CA THR A 116 -10.05 -18.34 -30.93
C THR A 116 -9.81 -17.98 -32.39
N ASN A 117 -9.44 -16.73 -32.67
CA ASN A 117 -9.14 -16.28 -34.03
C ASN A 117 -7.62 -16.34 -34.25
N GLU A 118 -7.14 -17.25 -35.12
CA GLU A 118 -5.75 -17.26 -35.62
C GLU A 118 -5.30 -15.86 -36.12
N PRO A 119 -3.99 -15.54 -36.08
CA PRO A 119 -3.50 -14.27 -35.55
C PRO A 119 -3.85 -13.09 -36.44
N ILE A 120 -4.76 -12.23 -35.99
CA ILE A 120 -4.89 -10.86 -36.51
C ILE A 120 -3.66 -10.08 -36.02
N SER A 121 -2.61 -10.08 -36.84
CA SER A 121 -1.46 -9.17 -36.84
C SER A 121 -0.68 -9.01 -35.53
N LYS A 122 0.64 -9.19 -35.62
CA LYS A 122 1.66 -8.93 -34.59
C LYS A 122 1.70 -7.48 -34.03
N ASN A 123 0.74 -6.64 -34.35
CA ASN A 123 0.72 -5.21 -33.98
C ASN A 123 -0.01 -4.92 -32.65
N LEU A 124 -0.65 -5.92 -32.02
CA LEU A 124 -1.34 -5.74 -30.74
C LEU A 124 -0.41 -5.85 -29.50
N ILE A 125 0.81 -6.36 -29.66
CA ILE A 125 1.71 -6.67 -28.53
C ILE A 125 2.82 -5.61 -28.33
N THR A 126 3.02 -4.71 -29.30
CA THR A 126 3.80 -3.48 -29.09
C THR A 126 2.86 -2.43 -28.49
N GLY A 127 3.24 -1.84 -27.35
CA GLY A 127 2.45 -0.89 -26.54
C GLY A 127 2.05 0.44 -27.19
N ASP A 128 1.82 0.46 -28.51
CA ASP A 128 1.39 1.59 -29.34
C ASP A 128 0.05 1.29 -30.07
N SER A 129 -0.83 0.46 -29.50
CA SER A 129 -2.18 0.33 -30.05
C SER A 129 -3.02 1.53 -29.62
N LYS A 130 -3.02 2.54 -30.48
CA LYS A 130 -3.78 3.80 -30.37
C LYS A 130 -5.30 3.64 -30.56
N ASP A 131 -5.83 2.44 -30.74
CA ASP A 131 -7.25 2.26 -31.09
C ASP A 131 -8.01 1.29 -30.17
N TYR A 132 -8.03 1.56 -28.87
CA TYR A 132 -9.13 1.11 -28.02
C TYR A 132 -10.31 2.07 -28.20
N HIS A 133 -10.93 2.03 -29.39
CA HIS A 133 -12.21 2.70 -29.64
C HIS A 133 -13.33 1.90 -28.95
N TYR A 134 -13.48 2.12 -27.64
CA TYR A 134 -14.72 1.81 -26.94
C TYR A 134 -15.78 2.83 -27.39
N ASN A 135 -16.56 2.46 -28.40
CA ASN A 135 -17.86 3.08 -28.65
C ASN A 135 -18.83 2.65 -27.54
N PHE A 136 -18.67 3.25 -26.36
CA PHE A 136 -19.75 3.33 -25.38
C PHE A 136 -20.55 4.59 -25.65
N ASN A 137 -21.86 4.39 -25.84
CA ASN A 137 -22.86 5.41 -26.15
C ASN A 137 -22.60 6.74 -25.45
N LYS A 138 -22.56 7.81 -26.26
CA LYS A 138 -22.36 9.22 -25.86
C LYS A 138 -23.46 9.83 -24.97
N ASP A 139 -24.34 9.02 -24.38
CA ASP A 139 -25.48 9.53 -23.60
C ASP A 139 -25.35 9.36 -22.09
N SER A 140 -24.33 8.65 -21.60
CA SER A 140 -23.98 8.67 -20.18
C SER A 140 -23.12 9.89 -19.88
N ASN A 141 -23.75 11.06 -19.83
CA ASN A 141 -23.27 12.20 -19.05
C ASN A 141 -22.77 11.67 -17.69
N PRO A 142 -21.49 11.80 -17.33
CA PRO A 142 -21.02 11.42 -16.01
C PRO A 142 -21.42 12.52 -15.03
N LYS A 143 -22.72 12.63 -14.73
CA LYS A 143 -23.18 13.18 -13.46
C LYS A 143 -23.04 12.10 -12.40
N LYS A 144 -21.85 11.51 -12.27
CA LYS A 144 -21.50 10.62 -11.16
C LYS A 144 -20.72 11.47 -10.18
N ASN A 145 -21.38 11.92 -9.12
CA ASN A 145 -20.85 12.61 -7.94
C ASN A 145 -19.34 12.81 -7.98
N GLU A 146 -18.92 13.94 -8.58
CA GLU A 146 -17.59 14.46 -8.36
C GLU A 146 -17.46 14.69 -6.86
N HIS A 147 -16.77 13.77 -6.17
CA HIS A 147 -15.94 14.21 -5.07
C HIS A 147 -14.90 15.14 -5.68
N LYS A 148 -15.28 16.41 -5.87
CA LYS A 148 -14.33 17.48 -6.11
C LYS A 148 -13.33 17.39 -4.97
N PRO A 149 -12.05 17.07 -5.23
CA PRO A 149 -11.04 17.27 -4.22
C PRO A 149 -11.06 18.77 -3.92
N GLU A 150 -11.55 19.13 -2.76
CA GLU A 150 -11.33 20.45 -2.17
C GLU A 150 -9.82 20.56 -1.93
N ASN A 151 -9.08 20.96 -2.99
CA ASN A 151 -7.78 21.62 -3.03
C ASN A 151 -7.17 21.45 -4.44
N GLU A 152 -7.14 22.54 -5.20
CA GLU A 152 -6.71 22.63 -6.61
C GLU A 152 -5.21 22.40 -6.90
N ASN A 153 -4.36 22.05 -5.92
CA ASN A 153 -2.90 22.09 -6.13
C ASN A 153 -2.14 20.75 -6.09
N SER A 154 -2.82 19.60 -6.15
CA SER A 154 -2.12 18.35 -6.51
C SER A 154 -3.08 17.36 -7.16
N VAL A 155 -3.32 17.53 -8.45
CA VAL A 155 -4.04 16.50 -9.20
C VAL A 155 -3.20 15.23 -9.16
N ASN A 156 -3.73 14.17 -8.54
CA ASN A 156 -3.05 12.89 -8.46
C ASN A 156 -2.73 12.41 -9.88
N ALA A 157 -1.44 12.26 -10.21
CA ALA A 157 -0.99 11.86 -11.54
C ALA A 157 -1.64 10.56 -12.04
N ALA A 158 -1.97 9.64 -11.12
CA ALA A 158 -2.68 8.41 -11.45
C ALA A 158 -4.11 8.69 -11.97
N LEU A 159 -4.82 9.66 -11.41
CA LEU A 159 -6.17 10.03 -11.86
C LEU A 159 -6.15 10.71 -13.23
N LEU A 160 -5.14 11.53 -13.50
CA LEU A 160 -4.92 12.11 -14.83
C LEU A 160 -4.71 11.00 -15.87
N PHE A 161 -3.83 10.05 -15.56
CA PHE A 161 -3.56 8.92 -16.46
C PHE A 161 -4.81 8.07 -16.72
N ILE A 162 -5.60 7.76 -15.68
CA ILE A 162 -6.85 7.00 -15.82
C ILE A 162 -7.83 7.76 -16.72
N ARG A 163 -7.89 9.09 -16.59
CA ARG A 163 -8.75 9.94 -17.42
C ARG A 163 -8.31 9.98 -18.87
N GLU A 164 -7.02 10.17 -19.12
CA GLU A 164 -6.47 10.19 -20.49
C GLU A 164 -6.65 8.86 -21.22
N LYS A 165 -6.59 7.74 -20.49
CA LYS A 165 -6.72 6.40 -21.04
C LYS A 165 -8.13 5.80 -20.95
N ASN A 166 -9.11 6.54 -20.40
CA ASN A 166 -10.47 6.07 -20.16
C ASN A 166 -10.54 4.71 -19.41
N LEU A 167 -9.71 4.56 -18.36
CA LEU A 167 -9.59 3.29 -17.61
C LEU A 167 -10.43 3.25 -16.32
N PHE A 168 -11.38 4.18 -16.15
CA PHE A 168 -12.17 4.30 -14.92
C PHE A 168 -12.94 3.03 -14.57
N ASP A 169 -13.50 2.35 -15.57
CA ASP A 169 -14.28 1.14 -15.34
C ASP A 169 -13.40 -0.11 -15.15
N GLN A 170 -12.10 -0.03 -15.50
CA GLN A 170 -11.16 -1.14 -15.41
C GLN A 170 -10.32 -1.12 -14.13
N ILE A 171 -10.18 0.04 -13.46
CA ILE A 171 -9.31 0.24 -12.30
C ILE A 171 -10.12 0.70 -11.10
N ASP A 172 -9.99 -0.01 -9.97
CA ASP A 172 -10.62 0.37 -8.70
C ASP A 172 -9.82 1.45 -7.98
N TYR A 173 -9.90 2.67 -8.50
CA TYR A 173 -9.13 3.82 -8.00
C TYR A 173 -9.56 4.25 -6.58
N ASP A 174 -10.81 4.01 -6.18
CA ASP A 174 -11.36 4.48 -4.90
C ASP A 174 -10.77 3.77 -3.66
N PRO A 175 -10.63 2.42 -3.60
CA PRO A 175 -9.83 1.75 -2.58
C PRO A 175 -8.40 2.27 -2.50
N ILE A 176 -7.73 2.37 -3.65
CA ILE A 176 -6.31 2.73 -3.73
C ILE A 176 -6.07 4.13 -3.16
N ILE A 177 -6.92 5.10 -3.54
CA ILE A 177 -6.84 6.46 -3.01
C ILE A 177 -7.07 6.46 -1.50
N LYS A 178 -8.07 5.70 -1.00
CA LYS A 178 -8.33 5.60 0.45
C LYS A 178 -7.14 5.04 1.22
N VAL A 179 -6.47 3.99 0.72
CA VAL A 179 -5.24 3.45 1.34
C VAL A 179 -4.15 4.49 1.38
N ASN A 180 -3.90 5.16 0.26
CA ASN A 180 -2.84 6.14 0.14
C ASN A 180 -3.10 7.35 1.06
N LEU A 181 -4.35 7.79 1.17
CA LEU A 181 -4.74 8.85 2.10
C LEU A 181 -4.45 8.45 3.55
N ILE A 182 -4.91 7.27 3.98
CA ILE A 182 -4.68 6.79 5.36
C ILE A 182 -3.18 6.59 5.60
N SER A 183 -2.45 6.02 4.65
CA SER A 183 -1.01 5.78 4.78
C SER A 183 -0.22 7.07 4.87
N ASN A 184 -0.53 8.07 4.04
CA ASN A 184 0.08 9.39 4.10
C ASN A 184 -0.25 10.12 5.42
N ASP A 185 -1.48 9.98 5.92
CA ASP A 185 -1.85 10.55 7.20
C ASP A 185 -1.07 9.90 8.35
N ILE A 186 -0.78 8.60 8.30
CA ILE A 186 0.04 7.89 9.31
C ILE A 186 1.51 8.29 9.21
N LEU A 187 2.11 8.25 8.02
CA LEU A 187 3.55 8.43 7.83
C LEU A 187 3.97 9.90 7.88
N VAL A 188 3.26 10.78 7.17
CA VAL A 188 3.64 12.19 7.00
C VAL A 188 3.00 13.05 8.08
N LYS A 189 1.66 13.00 8.19
CA LYS A 189 0.92 13.87 9.13
C LYS A 189 0.88 13.33 10.55
N ARG A 190 1.27 12.08 10.77
CA ARG A 190 1.18 11.36 12.06
C ARG A 190 -0.22 11.45 12.70
N ASN A 191 -1.25 11.50 11.85
CA ASN A 191 -2.64 11.64 12.25
C ASN A 191 -3.37 10.31 12.12
N LEU A 192 -3.84 9.79 13.25
CA LEU A 192 -4.47 8.47 13.34
C LEU A 192 -6.00 8.51 13.23
N LYS A 193 -6.62 9.68 13.00
CA LYS A 193 -8.09 9.82 12.94
C LYS A 193 -8.71 8.96 11.84
N ASN A 194 -8.15 9.02 10.63
CA ASN A 194 -8.67 8.27 9.49
C ASN A 194 -8.48 6.75 9.65
N LEU A 195 -7.35 6.34 10.24
CA LEU A 195 -7.12 4.95 10.62
C LEU A 195 -8.14 4.48 11.67
N HIS A 196 -8.45 5.30 12.67
CA HIS A 196 -9.43 4.98 13.72
C HIS A 196 -10.84 4.79 13.17
N ILE A 197 -11.27 5.67 12.25
CA ILE A 197 -12.56 5.53 11.56
C ILE A 197 -12.59 4.20 10.80
N TRP A 198 -11.55 3.90 10.04
CA TRP A 198 -11.46 2.65 9.27
C TRP A 198 -11.47 1.40 10.16
N VAL A 199 -10.77 1.41 11.30
CA VAL A 199 -10.76 0.29 12.26
C VAL A 199 -12.15 0.08 12.86
N LYS A 200 -12.89 1.15 13.17
CA LYS A 200 -14.27 1.06 13.67
C LYS A 200 -15.21 0.44 12.66
N GLU A 201 -15.12 0.87 11.40
CA GLU A 201 -15.96 0.34 10.30
C GLU A 201 -15.72 -1.14 10.04
N ASN A 202 -14.48 -1.62 10.18
CA ASN A 202 -14.08 -2.99 9.81
C ASN A 202 -13.77 -3.87 11.03
N ASN A 203 -14.25 -3.51 12.23
CA ASN A 203 -13.95 -4.22 13.49
C ASN A 203 -14.30 -5.72 13.44
N ASN A 204 -15.46 -6.08 12.87
CA ASN A 204 -15.87 -7.49 12.75
C ASN A 204 -14.91 -8.32 11.88
N PHE A 205 -14.35 -7.69 10.84
CA PHE A 205 -13.36 -8.32 9.99
C PHE A 205 -12.03 -8.49 10.72
N LEU A 206 -11.57 -7.46 11.42
CA LEU A 206 -10.34 -7.51 12.22
C LEU A 206 -10.40 -8.58 13.32
N LYS A 207 -11.57 -8.78 13.94
CA LYS A 207 -11.81 -9.88 14.90
C LYS A 207 -11.68 -11.26 14.25
N LYS A 208 -12.18 -11.44 13.02
CA LYS A 208 -12.08 -12.71 12.28
C LYS A 208 -10.62 -13.07 11.93
N ILE A 209 -9.82 -12.07 11.58
CA ILE A 209 -8.40 -12.24 11.26
C ILE A 209 -7.53 -12.33 12.51
N ASN A 210 -8.10 -12.09 13.71
CA ASN A 210 -7.35 -11.98 14.96
C ASN A 210 -6.20 -10.95 14.85
N SER A 211 -6.50 -9.82 14.20
CA SER A 211 -5.52 -8.78 13.91
C SER A 211 -5.19 -7.95 15.16
N ASN A 212 -3.89 -7.69 15.35
CA ASN A 212 -3.40 -6.84 16.43
C ASN A 212 -3.60 -5.34 16.16
N LEU A 213 -4.05 -4.95 14.96
CA LEU A 213 -4.10 -3.55 14.51
C LEU A 213 -4.92 -2.66 15.44
N LYS A 214 -6.07 -3.15 15.93
CA LYS A 214 -6.90 -2.42 16.89
C LYS A 214 -6.10 -2.09 18.14
N PHE A 215 -5.48 -3.09 18.77
CA PHE A 215 -4.66 -2.85 19.95
C PHE A 215 -3.51 -1.88 19.66
N GLN A 216 -2.77 -2.07 18.56
CA GLN A 216 -1.61 -1.23 18.24
C GLN A 216 -1.97 0.24 17.95
N LEU A 217 -3.13 0.50 17.37
CA LEU A 217 -3.67 1.85 17.16
C LEU A 217 -3.96 2.53 18.52
N TYR A 218 -4.71 1.87 19.39
CA TYR A 218 -5.03 2.41 20.72
C TYR A 218 -3.77 2.58 21.57
N PHE A 219 -2.81 1.66 21.45
CA PHE A 219 -1.52 1.79 22.09
C PHE A 219 -0.73 3.00 21.57
N GLN A 220 -0.84 3.31 20.27
CA GLN A 220 -0.25 4.53 19.73
C GLN A 220 -0.92 5.79 20.28
N PHE A 221 -2.26 5.81 20.40
CA PHE A 221 -2.96 6.94 21.06
C PHE A 221 -2.48 7.14 22.50
N TYR A 222 -2.29 6.06 23.24
CA TYR A 222 -1.75 6.11 24.59
C TYR A 222 -0.33 6.70 24.63
N ILE A 223 0.56 6.28 23.72
CA ILE A 223 1.91 6.85 23.60
C ILE A 223 1.84 8.35 23.29
N GLU A 224 0.96 8.79 22.41
CA GLU A 224 0.81 10.23 22.09
C GLU A 224 0.28 11.04 23.28
N ILE A 225 -0.61 10.46 24.11
CA ILE A 225 -1.01 11.08 25.38
C ILE A 225 0.23 11.27 26.27
N ILE A 226 1.10 10.26 26.40
CA ILE A 226 2.32 10.37 27.21
C ILE A 226 3.32 11.38 26.61
N LYS A 227 3.52 11.38 25.29
CA LYS A 227 4.39 12.36 24.63
C LYS A 227 3.94 13.80 24.90
N SER A 228 2.63 14.04 24.98
CA SER A 228 2.11 15.37 25.31
C SER A 228 2.50 15.86 26.71
N ILE A 229 2.78 14.94 27.64
CA ILE A 229 3.31 15.27 28.98
C ILE A 229 4.74 15.83 28.86
N ALA A 230 5.58 15.17 28.06
CA ALA A 230 6.99 15.56 27.89
C ALA A 230 7.15 16.90 27.16
N THR A 231 6.20 17.28 26.30
CA THR A 231 6.26 18.56 25.57
C THR A 231 5.76 19.75 26.38
N ASN A 232 4.81 19.54 27.30
CA ASN A 232 4.13 20.60 28.06
C ASN A 232 4.74 20.78 29.46
N SER A 233 6.06 20.69 29.55
CA SER A 233 6.84 20.55 30.79
C SER A 233 6.66 21.72 31.78
N ASP A 234 5.58 21.70 32.55
CA ASP A 234 5.44 22.33 33.87
C ASP A 234 5.04 21.24 34.86
N GLU A 235 6.06 20.54 35.39
CA GLU A 235 5.95 19.37 36.29
C GLU A 235 5.24 19.69 37.63
N THR A 236 4.97 20.96 37.91
CA THR A 236 4.37 21.46 39.16
C THR A 236 2.92 21.94 39.00
N SER A 237 2.35 21.87 37.80
CA SER A 237 0.98 22.34 37.52
C SER A 237 -0.05 21.21 37.65
N SER A 238 -1.28 21.52 38.06
CA SER A 238 -2.39 20.53 38.12
C SER A 238 -2.61 19.81 36.77
N LEU A 239 -2.18 20.45 35.68
CA LEU A 239 -2.26 19.97 34.31
C LEU A 239 -1.44 18.70 34.07
N GLY A 240 -0.28 18.53 34.71
CA GLY A 240 0.53 17.31 34.60
C GLY A 240 -0.17 16.09 35.19
N ASN A 241 -0.74 16.25 36.39
CA ASN A 241 -1.53 15.21 37.06
C ASN A 241 -2.80 14.84 36.29
N ASP A 242 -3.45 15.81 35.64
CA ASP A 242 -4.62 15.59 34.81
C ASP A 242 -4.32 14.73 33.56
N VAL A 243 -3.13 14.87 32.96
CA VAL A 243 -2.74 14.05 31.81
C VAL A 243 -2.37 12.62 32.23
N TYR A 244 -1.70 12.42 33.37
CA TYR A 244 -1.51 11.08 33.92
C TYR A 244 -2.85 10.41 34.26
N ARG A 245 -3.79 11.15 34.86
CA ARG A 245 -5.15 10.67 35.12
C ARG A 245 -5.87 10.28 33.82
N ARG A 246 -5.71 11.06 32.75
CA ARG A 246 -6.24 10.75 31.42
C ARG A 246 -5.61 9.50 30.82
N ALA A 247 -4.29 9.32 30.97
CA ALA A 247 -3.56 8.14 30.49
C ALA A 247 -4.02 6.87 31.23
N VAL A 248 -4.16 6.92 32.56
CA VAL A 248 -4.69 5.80 33.36
C VAL A 248 -6.12 5.48 32.97
N SER A 249 -6.97 6.50 32.85
CA SER A 249 -8.36 6.33 32.43
C SER A 249 -8.45 5.66 31.06
N PHE A 250 -7.64 6.11 30.09
CA PHE A 250 -7.58 5.51 28.77
C PHE A 250 -7.07 4.06 28.77
N LEU A 251 -6.03 3.78 29.56
CA LEU A 251 -5.50 2.42 29.72
C LEU A 251 -6.56 1.46 30.28
N ASN A 252 -7.30 1.90 31.30
CA ASN A 252 -8.36 1.11 31.93
C ASN A 252 -9.60 0.97 31.04
N ALA A 253 -9.99 2.01 30.29
CA ALA A 253 -11.20 2.03 29.49
C ALA A 253 -11.04 1.31 28.14
N GLU A 254 -9.87 1.38 27.51
CA GLU A 254 -9.66 0.89 26.13
C GLU A 254 -8.67 -0.27 26.06
N LEU A 255 -7.47 -0.13 26.64
CA LEU A 255 -6.39 -1.12 26.45
C LEU A 255 -6.62 -2.42 27.23
N ILE A 256 -7.01 -2.34 28.51
CA ILE A 256 -7.26 -3.52 29.35
C ILE A 256 -8.42 -4.38 28.80
N PRO A 257 -9.59 -3.81 28.44
CA PRO A 257 -10.68 -4.59 27.85
C PRO A 257 -10.26 -5.31 26.57
N ILE A 258 -9.52 -4.62 25.68
CA ILE A 258 -9.02 -5.23 24.44
C ILE A 258 -8.05 -6.39 24.74
N ASN A 259 -7.22 -6.29 25.78
CA ASN A 259 -6.33 -7.38 26.16
C ASN A 259 -7.07 -8.56 26.78
N ASN A 260 -8.08 -8.30 27.60
CA ASN A 260 -8.94 -9.34 28.18
C ASN A 260 -9.74 -10.08 27.09
N GLU A 261 -10.28 -9.35 26.10
CA GLU A 261 -10.95 -9.95 24.92
C GLU A 261 -10.01 -10.86 24.11
N ASN A 262 -8.69 -10.64 24.18
CA ASN A 262 -7.68 -11.37 23.43
C ASN A 262 -6.84 -12.32 24.31
N PHE A 263 -7.41 -12.84 25.40
CA PHE A 263 -6.75 -13.83 26.29
C PHE A 263 -5.37 -13.39 26.79
N ASN A 264 -5.21 -12.11 27.15
CA ASN A 264 -3.96 -11.55 27.66
C ASN A 264 -2.77 -11.58 26.69
N LYS A 265 -3.03 -11.68 25.38
CA LYS A 265 -1.99 -11.67 24.32
C LYS A 265 -1.04 -10.47 24.39
N PHE A 266 -1.50 -9.33 24.91
CA PHE A 266 -0.75 -8.07 24.96
C PHE A 266 -0.32 -7.66 26.37
N PHE A 267 -0.22 -8.61 27.29
CA PHE A 267 0.13 -8.35 28.69
C PHE A 267 1.49 -7.63 28.83
N ASN A 268 2.48 -8.02 28.01
CA ASN A 268 3.81 -7.40 28.04
C ASN A 268 3.78 -5.94 27.56
N GLU A 269 3.01 -5.64 26.51
CA GLU A 269 2.82 -4.28 26.01
C GLU A 269 2.09 -3.41 27.03
N ILE A 270 1.08 -3.93 27.73
CA ILE A 270 0.41 -3.20 28.82
C ILE A 270 1.38 -2.94 29.98
N LYS A 271 2.21 -3.92 30.35
CA LYS A 271 3.27 -3.72 31.34
C LYS A 271 4.24 -2.62 30.89
N LEU A 272 4.62 -2.61 29.62
CA LEU A 272 5.47 -1.57 29.03
C LEU A 272 4.80 -0.19 29.07
N ALA A 273 3.50 -0.12 28.75
CA ALA A 273 2.71 1.11 28.87
C ALA A 273 2.71 1.64 30.32
N GLY A 274 2.40 0.79 31.29
CA GLY A 274 2.44 1.15 32.70
C GLY A 274 3.81 1.63 33.15
N SER A 275 4.89 0.98 32.69
CA SER A 275 6.25 1.45 32.99
C SER A 275 6.61 2.77 32.30
N LEU A 276 6.08 3.05 31.11
CA LEU A 276 6.34 4.30 30.38
C LEU A 276 5.78 5.52 31.15
N MET A 277 4.71 5.36 31.93
CA MET A 277 4.20 6.41 32.82
C MET A 277 5.13 6.74 33.99
N ILE A 278 5.94 5.79 34.43
CA ILE A 278 6.87 5.98 35.57
C ILE A 278 8.14 6.71 35.11
N ILE A 279 8.42 6.69 33.80
CA ILE A 279 9.62 7.32 33.25
C ILE A 279 9.53 8.85 33.36
N PRO A 280 10.59 9.52 33.84
CA PRO A 280 10.62 10.97 33.91
C PRO A 280 10.33 11.62 32.54
N PRO A 281 9.43 12.62 32.47
CA PRO A 281 9.04 13.26 31.21
C PRO A 281 10.22 13.92 30.49
N GLN A 282 11.23 14.37 31.24
CA GLN A 282 12.49 14.92 30.71
C GLN A 282 13.25 13.89 29.85
N LEU A 283 13.24 12.62 30.26
CA LEU A 283 13.92 11.54 29.54
C LEU A 283 13.19 11.22 28.24
N ILE A 284 11.85 11.25 28.26
CA ILE A 284 11.00 11.13 27.06
C ILE A 284 11.24 12.33 26.12
N LYS A 285 11.37 13.55 26.66
CA LYS A 285 11.69 14.76 25.90
C LYS A 285 13.04 14.63 25.18
N ASN A 286 14.06 14.09 25.86
CA ASN A 286 15.37 13.84 25.28
C ASN A 286 15.31 12.82 24.13
N PHE A 287 14.50 11.76 24.27
CA PHE A 287 14.27 10.80 23.18
C PHE A 287 13.66 11.45 21.95
N ILE A 288 12.64 12.30 22.15
CA ILE A 288 11.97 13.01 21.05
C ILE A 288 12.93 14.00 20.37
N MET A 289 13.75 14.73 21.14
CA MET A 289 14.73 15.65 20.58
C MET A 289 15.82 14.93 19.78
N PHE A 290 16.32 13.79 20.29
CA PHE A 290 17.32 12.98 19.61
C PHE A 290 16.82 12.50 18.23
N GLU A 291 15.55 12.08 18.12
CA GLU A 291 14.96 11.71 16.83
C GLU A 291 14.79 12.88 15.87
N LYS A 292 14.31 14.03 16.35
CA LYS A 292 14.17 15.23 15.50
C LYS A 292 15.51 15.67 14.91
N ASN A 293 16.58 15.60 15.69
CA ASN A 293 17.93 15.94 15.24
C ASN A 293 18.45 14.96 14.17
N GLN A 294 17.99 13.71 14.16
CA GLN A 294 18.34 12.73 13.13
C GLN A 294 17.50 12.85 11.86
N GLU A 295 16.25 13.28 11.94
CA GLU A 295 15.44 13.59 10.74
C GLU A 295 16.08 14.74 9.94
N ILE A 296 16.59 15.76 10.63
CA ILE A 296 17.28 16.91 10.02
C ILE A 296 18.58 16.47 9.31
N SER A 297 19.31 15.49 9.87
CA SER A 297 20.51 14.96 9.22
C SER A 297 20.23 13.95 8.11
N SER A 298 19.06 13.30 8.09
CA SER A 298 18.63 12.49 6.94
C SER A 298 18.14 13.34 5.76
N ILE A 299 17.50 14.48 6.01
CA ILE A 299 17.06 15.40 4.94
C ILE A 299 18.28 16.00 4.18
N THR A 300 19.42 16.16 4.84
CA THR A 300 20.69 16.55 4.18
C THR A 300 21.44 15.35 3.56
N ALA A 301 21.01 14.11 3.82
CA ALA A 301 21.65 12.87 3.38
C ALA A 301 20.75 11.99 2.46
N ASP A 302 19.68 12.54 1.90
CA ASP A 302 18.67 11.86 1.05
C ASP A 302 19.20 11.35 -0.31
N ILE A 303 20.51 11.13 -0.45
CA ILE A 303 21.11 10.42 -1.58
C ILE A 303 21.48 8.97 -1.23
N ASN A 304 21.60 8.59 0.06
CA ASN A 304 22.16 7.29 0.42
C ASN A 304 21.22 6.35 1.20
N HIS A 305 20.57 5.48 0.42
CA HIS A 305 20.18 4.08 0.69
C HIS A 305 19.79 3.59 2.11
N ASN A 306 18.60 2.96 2.12
CA ASN A 306 17.99 2.07 3.12
C ASN A 306 18.84 0.89 3.63
N TYR A 307 19.89 1.14 4.41
CA TYR A 307 20.51 0.14 5.29
C TYR A 307 20.99 0.80 6.59
N TYR A 308 20.06 1.25 7.42
CA TYR A 308 20.39 1.77 8.75
C TYR A 308 19.53 1.11 9.83
N SER A 309 19.69 -0.20 9.97
CA SER A 309 19.08 -0.97 11.06
C SER A 309 19.99 -1.06 12.29
N SER A 310 21.32 -0.99 12.11
CA SER A 310 22.30 -1.23 13.19
C SER A 310 23.09 0.00 13.66
N SER A 311 23.30 1.04 12.84
CA SER A 311 24.14 2.20 13.20
C SER A 311 23.46 3.18 14.16
N HIS A 312 22.14 3.34 14.08
CA HIS A 312 21.40 4.30 14.92
C HIS A 312 21.42 3.94 16.41
N TYR A 313 21.32 2.64 16.72
CA TYR A 313 21.35 2.14 18.09
C TYR A 313 22.76 2.27 18.69
N LEU A 314 23.78 1.94 17.91
CA LEU A 314 25.18 2.13 18.32
C LEU A 314 25.51 3.60 18.61
N ASN A 315 24.92 4.57 17.90
CA ASN A 315 25.13 5.99 18.17
C ASN A 315 24.38 6.49 19.42
N PHE A 316 23.17 5.98 19.69
CA PHE A 316 22.47 6.26 20.94
C PHE A 316 23.22 5.66 22.14
N GLU A 317 23.65 4.40 22.05
CA GLU A 317 24.45 3.74 23.10
C GLU A 317 25.78 4.45 23.35
N LYS A 318 26.48 4.90 22.30
CA LYS A 318 27.73 5.67 22.43
C LYS A 318 27.55 7.02 23.12
N ASN A 319 26.49 7.78 22.78
CA ASN A 319 26.21 9.09 23.39
C ASN A 319 25.66 9.00 24.82
N PHE A 320 24.99 7.90 25.19
CA PHE A 320 24.59 7.66 26.58
C PHE A 320 25.76 7.15 27.42
N ASN A 321 26.61 6.28 26.87
CA ASN A 321 27.79 5.77 27.56
C ASN A 321 28.84 6.86 27.83
N SER A 322 28.90 7.94 27.03
CA SER A 322 29.78 9.08 27.33
C SER A 322 29.35 9.91 28.55
N ASN A 323 28.09 9.78 28.98
CA ASN A 323 27.53 10.52 30.12
C ASN A 323 27.41 9.68 31.40
N ILE A 324 27.67 8.38 31.33
CA ILE A 324 27.64 7.47 32.46
C ILE A 324 29.09 7.10 32.76
N GLN A 325 29.68 7.74 33.78
CA GLN A 325 30.92 7.22 34.36
C GLN A 325 30.65 5.78 34.81
N SER A 326 31.50 4.89 34.30
CA SER A 326 31.48 3.45 34.53
C SER A 326 31.25 3.12 36.00
N ASP A 327 30.24 2.29 36.29
CA ASP A 327 30.42 1.01 36.98
C ASP A 327 29.08 0.24 37.00
N ASP A 328 29.20 -1.09 37.08
CA ASP A 328 28.16 -2.11 37.31
C ASP A 328 27.34 -2.68 36.14
N ILE A 329 27.20 -4.01 36.21
CA ILE A 329 26.39 -4.93 35.40
C ILE A 329 24.91 -4.49 35.28
N ASN A 330 24.44 -3.62 36.19
CA ASN A 330 23.13 -2.97 36.16
C ASN A 330 22.95 -1.94 35.03
N SER A 331 24.03 -1.35 34.52
CA SER A 331 24.01 -0.39 33.41
C SER A 331 23.52 -1.03 32.10
N SER A 332 23.91 -2.27 31.82
CA SER A 332 23.51 -3.02 30.61
C SER A 332 22.01 -3.33 30.58
N ASN A 333 21.45 -3.75 31.73
CA ASN A 333 20.03 -4.02 31.87
C ASN A 333 19.20 -2.74 31.78
N LEU A 334 19.67 -1.65 32.41
CA LEU A 334 19.03 -0.34 32.31
C LEU A 334 19.03 0.18 30.87
N LEU A 335 20.15 0.08 30.15
CA LEU A 335 20.28 0.47 28.76
C LEU A 335 19.38 -0.38 27.84
N SER A 336 19.30 -1.69 28.08
CA SER A 336 18.39 -2.58 27.35
C SER A 336 16.90 -2.25 27.57
N ASN A 337 16.56 -1.69 28.73
CA ASN A 337 15.20 -1.26 29.03
C ASN A 337 14.92 0.14 28.45
N LEU A 338 15.85 1.08 28.57
CA LEU A 338 15.77 2.41 27.95
C LEU A 338 15.65 2.33 26.43
N THR A 339 16.37 1.41 25.78
CA THR A 339 16.26 1.18 24.32
C THR A 339 14.88 0.64 23.92
N LYS A 340 14.25 -0.20 24.75
CA LYS A 340 12.85 -0.62 24.52
C LYS A 340 11.88 0.56 24.61
N PHE A 341 12.05 1.45 25.59
CA PHE A 341 11.23 2.66 25.72
C PHE A 341 11.44 3.64 24.57
N TYR A 342 12.70 3.86 24.18
CA TYR A 342 13.04 4.65 23.00
C TYR A 342 12.34 4.09 21.75
N LYS A 343 12.37 2.77 21.54
CA LYS A 343 11.68 2.12 20.41
C LYS A 343 10.17 2.36 20.41
N LEU A 344 9.53 2.45 21.58
CA LEU A 344 8.10 2.75 21.68
C LEU A 344 7.77 4.20 21.33
N VAL A 345 8.60 5.14 21.80
CA VAL A 345 8.42 6.57 21.52
C VAL A 345 8.79 6.90 20.07
N SER A 346 9.62 6.06 19.43
CA SER A 346 10.18 6.30 18.10
C SER A 346 9.16 6.50 16.98
N TYR A 347 9.50 7.35 16.00
CA TYR A 347 8.69 7.52 14.79
C TYR A 347 8.63 6.25 13.92
N LYS A 348 9.62 5.35 14.04
CA LYS A 348 9.60 4.04 13.36
C LYS A 348 8.37 3.21 13.69
N ARG A 349 7.72 3.46 14.83
CA ARG A 349 6.47 2.81 15.21
C ARG A 349 5.32 3.15 14.26
N TYR A 350 5.30 4.36 13.67
CA TYR A 350 4.32 4.73 12.65
C TYR A 350 4.50 3.91 11.36
N ASN A 351 5.73 3.58 10.98
CA ASN A 351 6.00 2.69 9.83
C ASN A 351 5.44 1.30 10.08
N TYR A 352 5.71 0.74 11.26
CA TYR A 352 5.15 -0.56 11.67
C TYR A 352 3.62 -0.55 11.69
N LEU A 353 3.01 0.52 12.22
CA LEU A 353 1.56 0.66 12.24
C LEU A 353 0.98 0.75 10.82
N ASN A 354 1.67 1.44 9.91
CA ASN A 354 1.28 1.56 8.51
C ASN A 354 1.39 0.22 7.78
N GLU A 355 2.48 -0.52 7.96
CA GLU A 355 2.65 -1.87 7.39
C GLU A 355 1.55 -2.83 7.88
N LEU A 356 1.27 -2.82 9.18
CA LEU A 356 0.14 -3.58 9.72
C LEU A 356 -1.18 -3.16 9.08
N PHE A 357 -1.44 -1.86 8.93
CA PHE A 357 -2.65 -1.37 8.28
C PHE A 357 -2.75 -1.85 6.83
N ILE A 358 -1.69 -1.71 6.03
CA ILE A 358 -1.65 -2.14 4.62
C ILE A 358 -1.90 -3.64 4.51
N ASN A 359 -1.27 -4.46 5.36
CA ASN A 359 -1.47 -5.92 5.33
C ASN A 359 -2.93 -6.30 5.63
N ASN A 360 -3.52 -5.67 6.65
CA ASN A 360 -4.93 -5.90 6.98
C ASN A 360 -5.88 -5.38 5.88
N TYR A 361 -5.50 -4.29 5.23
CA TYR A 361 -6.25 -3.73 4.11
C TYR A 361 -6.20 -4.66 2.90
N ASN A 362 -5.02 -5.18 2.55
CA ASN A 362 -4.84 -6.14 1.45
C ASN A 362 -5.68 -7.39 1.70
N GLN A 363 -5.66 -7.92 2.92
CA GLN A 363 -6.48 -9.06 3.32
C GLN A 363 -7.98 -8.78 3.23
N LEU A 364 -8.44 -7.55 3.52
CA LEU A 364 -9.85 -7.17 3.42
C LEU A 364 -10.37 -7.28 1.99
N TYR A 365 -9.54 -6.92 1.02
CA TYR A 365 -9.88 -6.96 -0.41
C TYR A 365 -9.36 -8.21 -1.13
N GLY A 366 -8.74 -9.14 -0.41
CA GLY A 366 -8.16 -10.37 -0.98
C GLY A 366 -6.98 -10.12 -1.93
N LEU A 367 -6.30 -8.98 -1.77
CA LEU A 367 -5.10 -8.64 -2.53
C LEU A 367 -3.94 -9.49 -2.05
N SER A 368 -3.22 -10.10 -2.99
CA SER A 368 -1.96 -10.78 -2.68
C SER A 368 -0.87 -9.75 -2.38
N ASP A 369 -0.04 -10.04 -1.39
CA ASP A 369 1.19 -9.27 -1.16
C ASP A 369 2.20 -9.52 -2.30
N ASP A 370 2.08 -10.68 -2.95
CA ASP A 370 2.82 -11.06 -4.13
C ASP A 370 2.23 -10.41 -5.38
N ASN A 371 3.00 -9.50 -5.99
CA ASN A 371 2.66 -8.95 -7.28
C ASN A 371 3.04 -9.97 -8.36
N ASN A 372 2.06 -10.62 -8.98
CA ASN A 372 2.28 -11.61 -10.04
C ASN A 372 3.19 -11.08 -11.15
N LEU A 373 3.04 -9.80 -11.52
CA LEU A 373 3.92 -9.15 -12.50
C LEU A 373 5.38 -9.14 -12.02
N LEU A 374 5.60 -8.84 -10.73
CA LEU A 374 6.95 -8.82 -10.15
C LEU A 374 7.55 -10.22 -10.09
N ILE A 375 6.76 -11.25 -9.76
CA ILE A 375 7.20 -12.65 -9.80
C ILE A 375 7.65 -13.01 -11.22
N TYR A 376 6.81 -12.78 -12.22
CA TYR A 376 7.15 -13.09 -13.60
C TYR A 376 8.32 -12.26 -14.13
N LEU A 377 8.40 -10.99 -13.77
CA LEU A 377 9.53 -10.13 -14.09
C LEU A 377 10.82 -10.66 -13.45
N SER A 378 10.78 -11.08 -12.19
CA SER A 378 11.93 -11.64 -11.49
C SER A 378 12.42 -12.95 -12.12
N LEU A 379 11.49 -13.82 -12.54
CA LEU A 379 11.82 -15.04 -13.29
C LEU A 379 12.51 -14.67 -14.61
N GLY A 380 11.92 -13.77 -15.40
CA GLY A 380 12.50 -13.33 -16.67
C GLY A 380 13.86 -12.64 -16.53
N LEU A 381 14.00 -11.76 -15.53
CA LEU A 381 15.25 -11.07 -15.23
C LEU A 381 16.34 -12.03 -14.78
N SER A 382 16.02 -13.07 -14.01
CA SER A 382 17.00 -14.07 -13.57
C SER A 382 17.61 -14.86 -14.74
N VAL A 383 16.82 -15.13 -15.80
CA VAL A 383 17.28 -15.80 -17.02
C VAL A 383 18.20 -14.90 -17.86
N LEU A 384 17.94 -13.60 -17.85
CA LEU A 384 18.75 -12.62 -18.58
C LEU A 384 20.02 -12.22 -17.81
N LYS A 385 20.03 -12.38 -16.47
CA LYS A 385 21.12 -11.91 -15.60
C LYS A 385 22.32 -12.81 -15.70
N THR A 386 23.29 -12.41 -16.51
CA THR A 386 24.54 -13.15 -16.70
C THR A 386 25.63 -12.65 -15.76
N ARG A 387 26.70 -13.44 -15.56
CA ARG A 387 27.89 -13.02 -14.81
C ARG A 387 28.64 -11.85 -15.45
N SER A 388 28.30 -11.49 -16.70
CA SER A 388 28.81 -10.31 -17.40
C SER A 388 28.04 -9.03 -17.07
N CYS A 389 26.89 -9.12 -16.38
CA CYS A 389 26.19 -7.95 -15.87
C CYS A 389 27.01 -7.26 -14.75
N ILE A 390 26.86 -5.94 -14.62
CA ILE A 390 27.51 -5.11 -13.59
C ILE A 390 27.28 -5.72 -12.21
N SER A 391 28.37 -5.93 -11.46
CA SER A 391 28.34 -6.57 -10.14
C SER A 391 27.90 -5.60 -9.04
N ASN A 392 27.30 -6.13 -7.96
CA ASN A 392 26.81 -5.34 -6.81
C ASN A 392 27.90 -4.48 -6.11
N SER A 393 29.19 -4.80 -6.30
CA SER A 393 30.32 -4.02 -5.80
C SER A 393 30.53 -2.71 -6.56
N GLU A 394 30.26 -2.68 -7.86
CA GLU A 394 30.43 -1.50 -8.72
C GLU A 394 29.29 -0.48 -8.54
N LEU A 395 28.16 -0.91 -7.98
CA LEU A 395 26.98 -0.08 -7.68
C LEU A 395 27.13 0.77 -6.41
N LYS A 396 28.07 0.46 -5.51
CA LYS A 396 28.27 1.21 -4.26
C LYS A 396 28.83 2.62 -4.49
N ASN A 397 29.47 2.85 -5.64
CA ASN A 397 30.08 4.13 -6.03
C ASN A 397 29.21 4.91 -7.04
N TYR A 398 27.92 4.56 -7.13
CA TYR A 398 26.99 5.18 -8.08
C TYR A 398 26.52 6.54 -7.54
N HIS A 399 27.21 7.61 -7.95
CA HIS A 399 26.70 8.97 -7.84
C HIS A 399 26.18 9.41 -9.21
N PRO A 400 24.94 9.95 -9.31
CA PRO A 400 24.34 10.30 -10.60
C PRO A 400 25.12 11.36 -11.40
N HIS A 401 26.08 12.07 -10.79
CA HIS A 401 26.68 13.27 -11.38
C HIS A 401 28.21 13.43 -11.25
N SER A 402 28.99 12.42 -10.85
CA SER A 402 30.41 12.70 -10.54
C SER A 402 31.39 11.54 -10.70
N ASN A 403 31.34 10.77 -11.78
CA ASN A 403 32.50 9.92 -12.09
C ASN A 403 32.76 9.70 -13.60
N PRO A 404 33.90 10.20 -14.16
CA PRO A 404 34.31 9.97 -15.54
C PRO A 404 34.69 8.50 -15.84
N TYR A 405 34.72 7.62 -14.82
CA TYR A 405 34.87 6.17 -14.97
C TYR A 405 33.66 5.48 -15.60
N LEU A 406 32.50 6.15 -15.76
CA LEU A 406 31.29 5.54 -16.33
C LEU A 406 31.38 5.31 -17.85
N ASN A 407 32.16 6.12 -18.58
CA ASN A 407 32.26 6.00 -20.04
C ASN A 407 32.96 4.71 -20.52
N SER A 408 33.74 4.05 -19.67
CA SER A 408 34.46 2.82 -20.00
C SER A 408 33.70 1.52 -19.62
N LEU A 409 32.74 1.61 -18.69
CA LEU A 409 31.90 0.48 -18.27
C LEU A 409 30.57 0.44 -19.02
N GLN A 410 29.96 1.61 -19.26
CA GLN A 410 28.75 1.73 -20.08
C GLN A 410 29.04 1.35 -21.55
N SER A 411 30.29 1.46 -22.02
CA SER A 411 30.72 1.02 -23.34
C SER A 411 30.83 -0.50 -23.51
N LYS A 412 31.04 -1.28 -22.43
CA LYS A 412 31.10 -2.75 -22.48
C LYS A 412 29.73 -3.44 -22.51
N CYS A 413 28.67 -2.78 -22.04
CA CYS A 413 27.33 -3.36 -21.89
C CYS A 413 26.21 -2.49 -22.49
N LYS A 414 26.49 -1.69 -23.54
CA LYS A 414 25.50 -0.79 -24.18
C LYS A 414 24.17 -1.47 -24.56
N ASN A 415 24.23 -2.77 -24.88
CA ASN A 415 23.08 -3.53 -25.37
C ASN A 415 22.53 -4.55 -24.35
N CYS A 416 22.98 -4.51 -23.10
CA CYS A 416 22.49 -5.43 -22.08
C CYS A 416 21.10 -4.97 -21.58
N PRO A 417 20.03 -5.78 -21.69
CA PRO A 417 18.68 -5.38 -21.27
C PRO A 417 18.55 -5.19 -19.75
N ILE A 418 19.49 -5.71 -18.96
CA ILE A 418 19.49 -5.55 -17.50
C ILE A 418 20.30 -4.33 -17.07
N CYS A 419 21.48 -4.14 -17.66
CA CYS A 419 22.38 -3.03 -17.29
C CYS A 419 22.05 -1.71 -18.01
N SER A 420 21.08 -1.70 -18.93
CA SER A 420 20.68 -0.52 -19.69
C SER A 420 19.92 0.51 -18.86
N SER A 421 19.14 0.09 -17.87
CA SER A 421 18.33 1.01 -17.05
C SER A 421 18.49 0.76 -15.56
N TYR A 422 18.59 1.84 -14.79
CA TYR A 422 18.78 1.80 -13.34
C TYR A 422 17.62 1.09 -12.60
N GLN A 423 16.39 1.24 -13.09
CA GLN A 423 15.20 0.62 -12.50
C GLN A 423 15.27 -0.91 -12.59
N VAL A 424 15.67 -1.44 -13.75
CA VAL A 424 15.83 -2.89 -13.97
C VAL A 424 16.99 -3.44 -13.15
N ILE A 425 18.10 -2.69 -13.03
CA ILE A 425 19.22 -3.06 -12.15
C ILE A 425 18.76 -3.21 -10.69
N LYS A 426 17.98 -2.26 -10.19
CA LYS A 426 17.47 -2.29 -8.81
C LYS A 426 16.60 -3.53 -8.55
N LEU A 427 15.76 -3.89 -9.51
CA LEU A 427 14.91 -5.09 -9.43
C LEU A 427 15.74 -6.38 -9.54
N ALA A 428 16.76 -6.40 -10.40
CA ALA A 428 17.61 -7.57 -10.61
C ALA A 428 18.70 -7.77 -9.54
N LYS A 429 18.91 -6.79 -8.64
CA LYS A 429 20.01 -6.75 -7.67
C LYS A 429 20.15 -8.03 -6.84
N ASN A 430 19.02 -8.52 -6.31
CA ASN A 430 18.97 -9.67 -5.39
C ASN A 430 18.65 -10.99 -6.10
N LEU A 431 18.51 -10.99 -7.44
CA LEU A 431 18.18 -12.20 -8.21
C LEU A 431 19.43 -13.05 -8.47
N PRO A 432 19.30 -14.38 -8.57
CA PRO A 432 20.40 -15.26 -8.95
C PRO A 432 20.85 -14.97 -10.39
N TYR A 433 22.11 -15.34 -10.69
CA TYR A 433 22.60 -15.34 -12.06
C TYR A 433 22.08 -16.56 -12.82
N ALA A 434 21.82 -16.39 -14.11
CA ALA A 434 21.45 -17.46 -15.02
C ALA A 434 22.52 -18.57 -15.03
N HIS A 435 22.08 -19.82 -14.84
CA HIS A 435 22.91 -21.01 -15.02
C HIS A 435 22.89 -21.42 -16.50
N ASN A 436 23.56 -20.65 -17.35
CA ASN A 436 23.70 -21.03 -18.75
C ASN A 436 24.78 -22.12 -18.88
N ILE A 437 24.35 -23.39 -18.95
CA ILE A 437 25.23 -24.56 -19.09
C ILE A 437 25.72 -24.71 -20.55
N LYS A 438 24.97 -24.17 -21.52
CA LYS A 438 25.33 -24.15 -22.93
C LYS A 438 25.54 -22.71 -23.37
N SER A 439 26.71 -22.40 -23.91
CA SER A 439 26.86 -21.19 -24.71
C SER A 439 26.01 -21.37 -25.97
N ASN A 440 25.17 -20.40 -26.30
CA ASN A 440 24.42 -20.42 -27.57
C ASN A 440 25.33 -20.26 -28.82
N LEU A 441 26.66 -20.32 -28.64
CA LEU A 441 27.63 -20.34 -29.73
C LEU A 441 27.35 -21.53 -30.65
N ASP A 442 27.09 -22.72 -30.11
CA ASP A 442 26.79 -23.94 -30.88
C ASP A 442 25.53 -23.84 -31.77
N PHE A 443 24.57 -22.99 -31.40
CA PHE A 443 23.30 -22.87 -32.12
C PHE A 443 23.29 -21.74 -33.15
N PHE A 444 24.07 -20.69 -32.95
CA PHE A 444 24.15 -19.52 -33.84
C PHE A 444 25.40 -19.48 -34.74
N TYR A 445 26.44 -20.23 -34.37
CA TYR A 445 27.72 -20.29 -35.04
C TYR A 445 27.96 -21.76 -35.37
N LYS A 446 27.89 -22.11 -36.66
CA LYS A 446 28.08 -23.51 -37.07
C LYS A 446 29.54 -23.94 -36.91
N ASP A 447 30.46 -22.99 -37.11
CA ASP A 447 31.90 -23.18 -36.97
C ASP A 447 32.55 -21.87 -36.44
N PRO A 448 32.73 -21.74 -35.11
CA PRO A 448 33.34 -20.56 -34.52
C PRO A 448 34.85 -20.51 -34.74
N ILE A 449 35.35 -19.42 -35.34
CA ILE A 449 36.79 -19.14 -35.51
C ILE A 449 37.20 -18.01 -34.57
N ASN A 450 38.29 -18.21 -33.84
CA ASN A 450 38.93 -17.17 -33.05
C ASN A 450 39.98 -16.43 -33.90
N LEU A 451 39.82 -15.12 -34.08
CA LEU A 451 40.81 -14.29 -34.77
C LEU A 451 41.89 -13.77 -33.81
N PRO A 452 43.06 -13.32 -34.29
CA PRO A 452 44.16 -12.81 -33.45
C PRO A 452 43.79 -11.60 -32.58
N ASN A 453 42.68 -10.93 -32.88
CA ASN A 453 42.11 -9.85 -32.08
C ASN A 453 41.33 -10.34 -30.85
N GLY A 454 41.27 -11.65 -30.61
CA GLY A 454 40.57 -12.28 -29.48
C GLY A 454 39.05 -12.38 -29.63
N ASN A 455 38.50 -12.02 -30.79
CA ASN A 455 37.07 -12.09 -31.07
C ASN A 455 36.72 -13.37 -31.84
N ILE A 456 35.59 -13.99 -31.48
CA ILE A 456 35.08 -15.22 -32.09
C ILE A 456 34.00 -14.88 -33.12
N PHE A 457 34.16 -15.39 -34.34
CA PHE A 457 33.26 -15.15 -35.46
C PHE A 457 32.78 -16.45 -36.11
N ASP A 458 31.67 -16.38 -36.83
CA ASP A 458 31.14 -17.50 -37.61
C ASP A 458 31.93 -17.61 -38.91
N GLN A 459 32.60 -18.74 -39.14
CA GLN A 459 33.35 -19.02 -40.36
C GLN A 459 32.59 -18.66 -41.65
N PRO A 460 31.34 -19.13 -41.88
CA PRO A 460 30.61 -18.80 -43.11
C PRO A 460 30.30 -17.31 -43.25
N LYS A 461 30.14 -16.56 -42.15
CA LYS A 461 29.93 -15.10 -42.21
C LYS A 461 31.21 -14.36 -42.54
N LEU A 462 32.36 -14.79 -42.00
CA LEU A 462 33.67 -14.24 -42.34
C LEU A 462 33.98 -14.40 -43.83
N PHE A 463 33.72 -15.59 -44.40
CA PHE A 463 33.91 -15.81 -45.84
C PHE A 463 32.98 -14.94 -46.68
N LYS A 464 31.71 -14.79 -46.29
CA LYS A 464 30.80 -13.84 -46.98
C LYS A 464 31.30 -12.40 -46.90
N PHE A 465 31.78 -11.98 -45.73
CA PHE A 465 32.31 -10.63 -45.56
C PHE A 465 33.58 -10.40 -46.38
N ASN A 466 34.47 -11.41 -46.45
CA ASN A 466 35.67 -11.35 -47.27
C ASN A 466 35.31 -11.22 -48.75
N ASN A 467 34.34 -12.00 -49.25
CA ASN A 467 33.91 -11.89 -50.65
C ASN A 467 33.32 -10.49 -50.95
N ILE A 468 32.51 -9.93 -50.04
CA ILE A 468 31.97 -8.57 -50.19
C ILE A 468 33.07 -7.50 -50.18
N LEU A 469 34.13 -7.69 -49.40
CA LEU A 469 35.27 -6.77 -49.37
C LEU A 469 36.11 -6.90 -50.64
N VAL A 470 36.35 -8.12 -51.12
CA VAL A 470 37.06 -8.38 -52.38
C VAL A 470 36.31 -7.75 -53.56
N ASP A 471 34.98 -7.84 -53.61
CA ASP A 471 34.15 -7.21 -54.64
C ASP A 471 34.07 -5.67 -54.55
N LYS A 472 34.52 -5.07 -53.44
CA LYS A 472 34.58 -3.61 -53.26
C LYS A 472 35.97 -3.02 -53.54
N PHE A 473 37.00 -3.87 -53.58
CA PHE A 473 38.40 -3.48 -53.77
C PHE A 473 39.00 -4.06 -55.07
N LEU A 474 38.20 -4.80 -55.86
CA LEU A 474 38.35 -5.03 -57.30
C LEU A 474 37.36 -4.13 -58.02
#